data_AF-A0A943TZB9-F1
#
_entry.id   AF-A0A943TZB9-F1
#
_cell.length_a   1.000
_cell.length_b   1.000
_cell.length_c   1.000
_cell.angle_alpha   90.00
_cell.angle_beta   90.00
_cell.angle_gamma   90.00
#
_symmetry.space_group_name_H-M   'P 1'
#
loop_
_entity.id
_entity.type
_entity.pdbx_description
1 polymer ?
#
loop_
_entity_poly.entity_id
_entity_poly.type
_entity_poly.pdbx_seq_one_letter_code
_entity_poly.pdbx_strand_id
1 'polypeptide(L)'
;MTAPIAVTITRGSIANVAVTMVLDSRTYSGTVSGIIRGSNGAPVSGCFVGLYAVTGEGAARVERLIAATKTNAEGKYLFGGVTGGTYIVKAKQSA
;
A
#
# COMPACT_ATOMS: atom_id res chain seq x y z
N MET A 1 6.06 -4.72 19.36
CA MET A 1 7.46 -5.10 19.66
C MET A 1 7.46 -6.57 20.00
N THR A 2 8.10 -7.40 19.20
CA THR A 2 8.19 -8.84 19.46
C THR A 2 9.44 -9.08 20.29
N ALA A 3 9.28 -9.62 21.51
CA ALA A 3 10.40 -10.01 22.36
C ALA A 3 11.07 -11.28 21.80
N PRO A 4 12.39 -11.48 22.02
CA PRO A 4 13.05 -12.71 21.61
C PRO A 4 12.48 -13.92 22.34
N ILE A 5 12.33 -15.05 21.64
CA ILE A 5 11.91 -16.33 22.22
C ILE A 5 13.17 -17.08 22.65
N ALA A 6 13.43 -17.16 23.95
CA ALA A 6 14.54 -17.93 24.49
C ALA A 6 14.21 -19.43 24.55
N VAL A 7 15.14 -20.27 24.10
CA VAL A 7 15.01 -21.73 24.10
C VAL A 7 16.28 -22.33 24.66
N THR A 8 16.17 -23.24 25.62
CA THR A 8 17.31 -23.97 26.18
C THR A 8 17.23 -25.44 25.77
N ILE A 9 18.30 -25.98 25.20
CA ILE A 9 18.38 -27.38 24.76
C ILE A 9 19.38 -28.12 25.64
N THR A 10 18.96 -29.24 26.21
CA THR A 10 19.83 -30.19 26.94
C THR A 10 20.12 -31.43 26.07
N ARG A 11 21.09 -32.26 26.48
CA ARG A 11 21.60 -33.37 25.67
C ARG A 11 20.47 -34.34 25.25
N GLY A 12 20.29 -34.46 23.93
CA GLY A 12 19.31 -35.36 23.32
C GLY A 12 17.88 -34.84 23.30
N SER A 13 17.63 -33.61 23.77
CA SER A 13 16.29 -33.03 23.79
C SER A 13 15.91 -32.36 22.47
N ILE A 14 14.62 -32.42 22.15
CA ILE A 14 13.99 -31.66 21.07
C ILE A 14 13.03 -30.67 21.74
N ALA A 15 13.17 -29.39 21.42
CA ALA A 15 12.21 -28.37 21.82
C ALA A 15 11.40 -27.92 20.60
N ASN A 16 10.08 -28.05 20.69
CA ASN A 16 9.17 -27.49 19.69
C ASN A 16 8.78 -26.08 20.13
N VAL A 17 8.97 -25.11 19.24
CA VAL A 17 8.72 -23.70 19.53
C VAL A 17 7.66 -23.19 18.57
N ALA A 18 6.53 -22.77 19.10
CA ALA A 18 5.49 -22.11 18.32
C ALA A 18 5.84 -20.63 18.18
N VAL A 19 6.14 -20.20 16.94
CA VAL A 19 6.37 -18.79 16.61
C VAL A 19 5.15 -18.27 15.87
N THR A 20 4.58 -17.16 16.34
CA THR A 20 3.50 -16.46 15.65
C THR A 20 4.04 -15.21 14.97
N MET A 21 3.81 -15.10 13.67
CA MET A 21 4.09 -13.86 12.93
C MET A 21 2.98 -12.86 13.26
N VAL A 22 3.36 -11.76 13.91
CA VAL A 22 2.43 -10.66 14.20
C VAL A 22 2.72 -9.50 13.25
N LEU A 23 1.69 -8.99 12.60
CA LEU A 23 1.78 -7.80 11.78
C LEU A 23 2.20 -6.60 12.65
N ASP A 24 3.37 -6.02 12.39
CA ASP A 24 3.71 -4.72 12.98
C ASP A 24 3.12 -3.61 12.10
N SER A 25 1.95 -3.11 12.51
CA SER A 25 1.22 -2.05 11.81
C SER A 25 2.01 -0.74 11.66
N ARG A 26 3.12 -0.57 12.40
CA ARG A 26 3.99 0.60 12.31
C ARG A 26 4.97 0.54 11.14
N THR A 27 5.29 -0.68 10.68
CA THR A 27 6.24 -0.90 9.57
C THR A 27 5.57 -1.55 8.36
N TYR A 28 4.30 -1.94 8.47
CA TYR A 28 3.54 -2.53 7.39
C TYR A 28 2.86 -1.48 6.52
N SER A 29 3.66 -0.74 5.75
CA SER A 29 3.16 0.12 4.70
C SER A 29 3.45 -0.48 3.33
N GLY A 30 2.41 -0.60 2.50
CA GLY A 30 2.51 -1.02 1.12
C GLY A 30 2.85 0.13 0.17
N THR A 31 2.91 -0.22 -1.12
CA THR A 31 3.06 0.72 -2.22
C THR A 31 1.91 0.56 -3.20
N VAL A 32 1.29 1.66 -3.62
CA VAL A 32 0.35 1.70 -4.74
C VAL A 32 1.04 2.42 -5.90
N SER A 33 1.24 1.72 -7.02
CA SER A 33 1.91 2.29 -8.19
C SER A 33 1.21 1.85 -9.47
N GLY A 34 1.48 2.57 -10.57
CA GLY A 34 0.89 2.25 -11.87
C GLY A 34 1.43 3.15 -12.98
N ILE A 35 0.90 2.92 -14.19
CA ILE A 35 1.24 3.67 -15.40
C ILE A 35 -0.06 4.20 -16.00
N ILE A 36 -0.12 5.51 -16.25
CA ILE A 36 -1.24 6.16 -16.93
C ILE A 36 -0.91 6.31 -18.40
N ARG A 37 -1.82 5.82 -19.24
CA ARG A 37 -1.75 5.94 -20.70
C ARG A 37 -3.00 6.65 -21.23
N GLY A 38 -2.82 7.42 -22.29
CA GLY A 38 -3.92 8.04 -23.03
C GLY A 38 -4.64 7.03 -23.92
N SER A 39 -5.68 7.48 -24.61
CA SER A 39 -6.46 6.66 -25.55
C SER A 39 -5.63 6.11 -26.72
N ASN A 40 -4.55 6.81 -27.09
CA ASN A 40 -3.57 6.39 -28.10
C ASN A 40 -2.52 5.40 -27.57
N GLY A 41 -2.60 5.00 -26.30
CA GLY A 41 -1.62 4.12 -25.65
C GLY A 41 -0.31 4.80 -25.22
N ALA A 42 -0.13 6.10 -25.50
CA ALA A 42 1.06 6.85 -25.11
C ALA A 42 1.05 7.16 -23.59
N PRO A 43 2.22 7.20 -22.93
CA PRO A 43 2.30 7.60 -21.53
C PRO A 43 1.86 9.05 -21.35
N VAL A 44 1.10 9.33 -20.28
CA VAL A 44 0.66 10.69 -19.97
C VAL A 44 1.53 11.24 -18.86
N SER A 45 2.34 12.25 -19.16
CA SER A 45 3.16 12.96 -18.17
C SER A 45 2.38 14.07 -17.47
N GLY A 46 2.71 14.35 -16.21
CA GLY A 46 2.14 15.47 -15.45
C GLY A 46 0.68 15.30 -15.04
N CYS A 47 0.09 14.13 -15.27
CA CYS A 47 -1.29 13.81 -14.89
C CYS A 47 -1.41 13.82 -13.37
N PHE A 48 -2.40 14.53 -12.82
CA PHE A 48 -2.67 14.51 -11.39
C PHE A 48 -3.30 13.17 -11.02
N VAL A 49 -2.70 12.48 -10.04
CA VAL A 49 -3.17 11.20 -9.53
C VAL A 49 -3.48 11.35 -8.05
N GLY A 50 -4.70 11.00 -7.65
CA GLY A 50 -5.13 10.99 -6.25
C GLY A 50 -5.39 9.56 -5.77
N LEU A 51 -4.91 9.25 -4.57
CA LEU A 51 -5.24 8.04 -3.84
C LEU A 51 -6.30 8.37 -2.80
N TYR A 52 -7.44 7.69 -2.87
CA TYR A 52 -8.60 7.91 -2.00
C TYR A 52 -8.83 6.68 -1.12
N ALA A 53 -8.83 6.87 0.19
CA ALA A 53 -9.27 5.84 1.13
C ALA A 53 -10.79 5.70 1.04
N VAL A 54 -11.27 4.46 0.93
CA VAL A 54 -12.69 4.14 0.87
C VAL A 54 -13.13 3.57 2.21
N THR A 55 -14.18 4.15 2.78
CA THR A 55 -14.81 3.67 4.02
C THR A 55 -16.32 3.60 3.85
N GLY A 56 -16.98 2.66 4.53
CA GLY A 56 -18.41 2.41 4.36
C GLY A 56 -18.74 1.71 3.04
N GLU A 57 -20.01 1.33 2.87
CA GLU A 57 -20.50 0.60 1.70
C GLU A 57 -21.84 1.16 1.24
N GLY A 58 -22.21 0.87 -0.02
CA GLY A 58 -23.47 1.31 -0.61
C GLY A 58 -23.66 2.83 -0.53
N ALA A 59 -24.79 3.27 0.03
CA ALA A 59 -25.12 4.69 0.20
C ALA A 59 -24.25 5.40 1.26
N ALA A 60 -23.63 4.67 2.18
CA ALA A 60 -22.76 5.23 3.22
C ALA A 60 -21.28 5.31 2.80
N ARG A 61 -20.99 5.01 1.53
CA ARG A 61 -19.62 5.00 0.99
C ARG A 61 -19.04 6.41 0.96
N VAL A 62 -17.85 6.57 1.55
CA VAL A 62 -17.07 7.81 1.57
C VAL A 62 -15.70 7.57 0.94
N GLU A 63 -15.25 8.50 0.09
CA GLU A 63 -13.93 8.51 -0.53
C GLU A 63 -13.13 9.72 -0.07
N ARG A 64 -12.09 9.51 0.74
CA ARG A 64 -11.25 10.57 1.31
C ARG A 64 -9.90 10.61 0.63
N LEU A 65 -9.52 11.74 0.05
CA LEU A 65 -8.17 11.94 -0.50
C LEU A 65 -7.14 11.81 0.62
N ILE A 66 -6.16 10.91 0.44
CA ILE A 66 -5.07 10.71 1.40
C ILE A 66 -3.70 11.11 0.86
N ALA A 67 -3.52 11.04 -0.46
CA ALA A 67 -2.28 11.44 -1.11
C ALA A 67 -2.56 11.84 -2.56
N ALA A 68 -1.73 12.75 -3.08
CA ALA A 68 -1.74 13.13 -4.48
C ALA A 68 -0.30 13.19 -5.02
N THR A 69 -0.14 12.84 -6.29
CA THR A 69 1.14 12.92 -6.99
C THR A 69 0.90 13.25 -8.47
N LYS A 70 1.97 13.43 -9.23
CA LYS A 70 1.93 13.56 -10.69
C LYS A 70 2.66 12.42 -11.35
N THR A 71 2.21 12.02 -12.53
CA THR A 71 2.95 11.06 -13.35
C THR A 71 4.25 11.66 -13.89
N ASN A 72 5.29 10.84 -13.99
CA ASN A 72 6.56 11.22 -14.63
C ASN A 72 6.46 11.17 -16.18
N ALA A 73 7.58 11.37 -16.90
CA ALA A 73 7.63 11.34 -18.36
C ALA A 73 7.17 10.00 -18.98
N GLU A 74 7.27 8.90 -18.24
CA GLU A 74 6.86 7.56 -18.66
C GLU A 74 5.42 7.23 -18.21
N GLY A 75 4.69 8.19 -17.67
CA GLY A 75 3.33 7.99 -17.16
C GLY A 75 3.25 7.26 -15.82
N LYS A 76 4.40 6.99 -15.16
CA LYS A 76 4.46 6.25 -13.90
C LYS A 76 4.09 7.14 -12.70
N TYR A 77 3.36 6.59 -11.75
CA TYR A 77 3.11 7.18 -10.43
C TYR A 77 3.37 6.17 -9.31
N LEU A 78 3.67 6.67 -8.11
CA LEU A 78 3.90 5.85 -6.92
C LEU A 78 3.40 6.57 -5.66
N PHE A 79 2.71 5.82 -4.81
CA PHE A 79 2.39 6.16 -3.43
C PHE A 79 3.04 5.13 -2.52
N GLY A 80 4.05 5.54 -1.76
CA GLY A 80 4.62 4.73 -0.67
C GLY A 80 3.88 4.98 0.64
N GLY A 81 4.19 4.22 1.68
CA GLY A 81 3.62 4.48 3.01
C GLY A 81 2.13 4.14 3.13
N VAL A 82 1.58 3.32 2.22
CA VAL A 82 0.14 3.04 2.18
C VAL A 82 -0.21 1.98 3.22
N THR A 83 -0.90 2.38 4.28
CA THR A 83 -1.41 1.46 5.31
C THR A 83 -2.43 0.48 4.71
N GLY A 84 -2.65 -0.66 5.37
CA GLY A 84 -3.70 -1.61 4.95
C GLY A 84 -5.09 -0.96 4.94
N GLY A 85 -5.86 -1.21 3.86
CA GLY A 85 -7.20 -0.65 3.68
C GLY A 85 -7.70 -0.77 2.24
N THR A 86 -8.91 -0.25 2.00
CA THR A 86 -9.52 -0.21 0.67
C THR A 86 -9.32 1.15 0.05
N TYR A 87 -8.86 1.18 -1.21
CA TYR A 87 -8.49 2.41 -1.89
C TYR A 87 -9.03 2.47 -3.33
N ILE A 88 -9.23 3.69 -3.81
CA ILE A 88 -9.42 3.98 -5.23
C ILE A 88 -8.35 4.96 -5.71
N VAL A 89 -7.84 4.72 -6.91
CA VAL A 89 -6.98 5.66 -7.63
C VAL A 89 -7.84 6.41 -8.65
N LYS A 90 -7.75 7.73 -8.66
CA LYS A 90 -8.33 8.58 -9.70
C LYS A 90 -7.24 9.41 -10.34
N ALA A 91 -7.37 9.65 -11.63
CA ALA A 91 -6.43 10.47 -12.36
C ALA A 91 -7.16 11.49 -13.23
N LYS A 92 -6.57 12.69 -13.34
CA LYS A 92 -7.06 13.75 -14.21
C LYS A 92 -5.88 14.42 -14.88
N GLN A 93 -5.95 14.50 -16.21
CA GLN A 93 -5.02 15.31 -16.98
C GLN A 93 -5.33 16.78 -16.71
N SER A 94 -4.30 17.57 -16.35
CA SER A 94 -4.43 19.03 -16.38
C SER A 94 -4.65 19.45 -17.82
N ALA A 95 -5.70 20.26 -18.04
CA ALA A 95 -6.00 20.88 -19.32
C ALA A 95 -4.85 21.80 -19.76
#